data_AF-A0A964N467-F1
#
_entry.id   AF-A0A964N467-F1
#
_cell.length_a   1.000
_cell.length_b   1.000
_cell.length_c   1.000
_cell.angle_alpha   90.00
_cell.angle_beta   90.00
_cell.angle_gamma   90.00
#
_symmetry.space_group_name_H-M   'P 1'
#
loop_
_entity.id
_entity.type
_entity.pdbx_description
1 polymer ?
#
loop_
_entity_poly.entity_id
_entity_poly.type
_entity_poly.pdbx_seq_one_letter_code
_entity_poly.pdbx_strand_id
1 'polypeptide(L)'
;MNKFMLAFLLLPLGASAAFAQGLAADAKAGQAIWEGNETQCKNCHGRAGEGAFGPDLAGRGLSFAQFKQAVRRPWGVMPAYVDSQINDQDIANLTAWSAGLAKKEQPGPWRFEVPANAPAGQAVAINMGCSQCHGVTLNGPRGDLGAINADFDAFAKLVYTHTDEMPKHRALLDEPPSPRRFMMGNFSRTRLPEAALREIYNWARDDIGFRPPLAGQLSAGVKVARGVTYKLHVENGGLKDRGLAAEGVTISLVLPAGAKVVGTTGAGYQGVHMDEAAKANVAVWNLAKSAPRDEADYSITLSKAGTKDDNLRGNIRWQTPAPKTGPNTDVANIAPAPL
;
A
#
# COMPACT_ATOMS: atom_id res chain seq x y z
N MET A 1 26.03 85.76 20.05
CA MET A 1 25.61 85.04 18.83
C MET A 1 26.53 83.84 18.64
N ASN A 2 26.21 82.70 19.26
CA ASN A 2 27.02 81.49 19.17
C ASN A 2 26.21 80.35 18.55
N LYS A 3 26.79 79.75 17.51
CA LYS A 3 26.30 78.62 16.74
C LYS A 3 26.29 77.37 17.62
N PHE A 4 25.16 76.67 17.71
CA PHE A 4 25.12 75.27 18.14
C PHE A 4 24.81 74.40 16.92
N MET A 5 25.76 73.54 16.56
CA MET A 5 25.57 72.43 15.63
C MET A 5 24.72 71.35 16.32
N LEU A 6 23.63 70.94 15.70
CA LEU A 6 22.92 69.70 16.04
C LEU A 6 23.31 68.65 15.00
N ALA A 7 24.06 67.63 15.43
CA ALA A 7 24.37 66.47 14.61
C ALA A 7 23.14 65.56 14.55
N PHE A 8 22.56 65.40 13.36
CA PHE A 8 21.54 64.39 13.09
C PHE A 8 22.23 63.03 12.94
N LEU A 9 21.97 62.12 13.89
CA LEU A 9 22.29 60.70 13.75
C LEU A 9 21.39 60.12 12.65
N LEU A 10 21.97 59.83 11.49
CA LEU A 10 21.35 58.99 10.45
C LEU A 10 21.43 57.53 10.91
N LEU A 11 20.35 57.03 11.52
CA LEU A 11 20.13 55.60 11.68
C LEU A 11 19.79 55.00 10.29
N PRO A 12 20.55 54.01 9.80
CA PRO A 12 20.15 53.30 8.60
C PRO A 12 18.93 52.45 8.94
N LEU A 13 17.79 52.76 8.32
CA LEU A 13 16.68 51.82 8.16
C LEU A 13 17.15 50.68 7.24
N GLY A 14 17.99 49.81 7.80
CA GLY A 14 18.20 48.46 7.28
C GLY A 14 16.93 47.67 7.55
N ALA A 15 15.92 47.85 6.70
CA ALA A 15 14.80 46.93 6.64
C ALA A 15 15.36 45.57 6.23
N SER A 16 15.33 44.65 7.20
CA SER A 16 15.65 43.24 7.04
C SER A 16 14.81 42.63 5.92
N ALA A 17 15.33 42.61 4.70
CA ALA A 17 14.86 41.72 3.65
C ALA A 17 15.42 40.32 3.94
N ALA A 18 14.90 39.69 4.99
CA ALA A 18 15.16 38.30 5.30
C ALA A 18 13.81 37.59 5.45
N PHE A 19 13.68 36.49 4.71
CA PHE A 19 12.60 35.49 4.72
C PHE A 19 11.34 35.78 3.88
N ALA A 20 11.55 35.82 2.56
CA ALA A 20 10.66 35.10 1.64
C ALA A 20 11.54 34.43 0.57
N GLN A 21 12.36 33.46 0.98
CA GLN A 21 12.86 32.47 0.02
C GLN A 21 11.65 31.66 -0.42
N GLY A 22 11.04 32.06 -1.55
CA GLY A 22 9.98 31.29 -2.17
C GLY A 22 10.47 29.86 -2.38
N LEU A 23 9.67 28.87 -1.98
CA LEU A 23 9.97 27.46 -2.22
C LEU A 23 10.31 27.29 -3.71
N ALA A 24 11.51 26.81 -4.02
CA ALA A 24 11.94 26.58 -5.39
C ALA A 24 11.18 25.37 -5.93
N ALA A 25 10.04 25.61 -6.59
CA ALA A 25 9.18 24.53 -7.09
C ALA A 25 9.80 23.85 -8.32
N ASP A 26 9.81 22.52 -8.31
CA ASP A 26 10.32 21.67 -9.40
C ASP A 26 9.20 20.75 -9.91
N ALA A 27 8.73 21.02 -11.14
CA ALA A 27 7.68 20.23 -11.79
C ALA A 27 8.11 18.79 -12.08
N LYS A 28 9.39 18.51 -12.32
CA LYS A 28 9.89 17.15 -12.55
C LYS A 28 9.88 16.35 -11.25
N ALA A 29 10.27 16.97 -10.14
CA ALA A 29 10.12 16.37 -8.82
C ALA A 29 8.64 16.11 -8.48
N GLY A 30 7.75 17.04 -8.83
CA GLY A 30 6.30 16.87 -8.67
C GLY A 30 5.75 15.68 -9.48
N GLN A 31 6.20 15.54 -10.73
CA GLN A 31 5.86 14.40 -11.57
C GLN A 31 6.34 13.08 -10.95
N ALA A 32 7.57 13.04 -10.43
CA ALA A 32 8.11 11.84 -9.79
C ALA A 32 7.29 11.45 -8.54
N ILE A 33 6.84 12.43 -7.75
CA ILE A 33 5.93 12.18 -6.62
C ILE A 33 4.61 11.60 -7.14
N TRP A 34 4.00 12.20 -8.17
CA TRP A 34 2.72 11.77 -8.75
C TRP A 34 2.76 10.36 -9.37
N GLU A 35 3.81 10.07 -10.13
CA GLU A 35 4.01 8.80 -10.81
C GLU A 35 4.53 7.71 -9.88
N GLY A 36 5.13 8.08 -8.75
CA GLY A 36 5.65 7.17 -7.75
C GLY A 36 4.60 6.16 -7.27
N ASN A 37 5.07 5.01 -6.79
CA ASN A 37 4.19 4.02 -6.16
C ASN A 37 3.88 4.34 -4.70
N GLU A 38 4.59 5.33 -4.14
CA GLU A 38 4.38 5.79 -2.78
C GLU A 38 3.15 6.68 -2.68
N THR A 39 2.98 7.64 -3.59
CA THR A 39 1.73 8.41 -3.64
C THR A 39 0.70 7.67 -4.48
N GLN A 40 -0.53 7.63 -3.96
CA GLN A 40 -1.66 7.00 -4.64
C GLN A 40 -2.63 8.06 -5.20
N CYS A 41 -2.17 9.31 -5.33
CA CYS A 41 -2.97 10.44 -5.83
C CYS A 41 -3.57 10.13 -7.21
N LYS A 42 -2.77 9.57 -8.12
CA LYS A 42 -3.19 9.15 -9.46
C LYS A 42 -4.30 8.09 -9.49
N ASN A 43 -4.46 7.30 -8.41
CA ASN A 43 -5.53 6.30 -8.35
C ASN A 43 -6.91 6.95 -8.23
N CYS A 44 -6.98 8.17 -7.68
CA CYS A 44 -8.21 8.94 -7.60
C CYS A 44 -8.28 10.03 -8.68
N HIS A 45 -7.18 10.72 -8.96
CA HIS A 45 -7.17 11.91 -9.81
C HIS A 45 -6.73 11.65 -11.27
N GLY A 46 -6.55 10.39 -11.66
CA GLY A 46 -6.13 10.02 -13.02
C GLY A 46 -4.61 10.12 -13.22
N ARG A 47 -4.08 9.45 -14.26
CA ARG A 47 -2.62 9.42 -14.48
C ARG A 47 -2.08 10.74 -14.98
N ALA A 48 -2.85 11.45 -15.79
CA ALA A 48 -2.57 12.76 -16.34
C ALA A 48 -3.26 13.91 -15.56
N GLY A 49 -3.73 13.65 -14.33
CA GLY A 49 -4.47 14.64 -13.53
C GLY A 49 -5.86 14.97 -14.08
N GLU A 50 -6.39 14.12 -14.96
CA GLU A 50 -7.65 14.29 -15.67
C GLU A 50 -8.90 14.09 -14.80
N GLY A 51 -8.72 13.68 -13.54
CA GLY A 51 -9.78 13.23 -12.67
C GLY A 51 -10.11 11.76 -12.91
N ALA A 52 -10.90 11.18 -12.02
CA ALA A 52 -11.53 9.87 -12.19
C ALA A 52 -12.55 9.72 -11.06
N PHE A 53 -12.12 9.14 -9.94
CA PHE A 53 -12.87 9.10 -8.70
C PHE A 53 -12.80 10.46 -7.97
N GLY A 54 -11.60 11.03 -7.92
CA GLY A 54 -11.34 12.39 -7.45
C GLY A 54 -11.48 13.41 -8.60
N PRO A 55 -11.60 14.70 -8.26
CA PRO A 55 -11.72 15.77 -9.25
C PRO A 55 -10.46 15.86 -10.13
N ASP A 56 -10.61 16.43 -11.32
CA ASP A 56 -9.50 16.83 -12.17
C ASP A 56 -8.59 17.85 -11.46
N LEU A 57 -7.30 17.78 -11.76
CA LEU A 57 -6.29 18.78 -11.38
C LEU A 57 -5.74 19.49 -12.63
N ALA A 58 -5.68 18.76 -13.75
CA ALA A 58 -5.16 19.26 -15.02
C ALA A 58 -6.00 20.42 -15.56
N GLY A 59 -5.33 21.51 -15.91
CA GLY A 59 -5.97 22.72 -16.41
C GLY A 59 -6.76 23.54 -15.37
N ARG A 60 -6.68 23.21 -14.08
CA ARG A 60 -7.31 24.01 -13.01
C ARG A 60 -6.50 25.22 -12.59
N GLY A 61 -5.18 25.20 -12.79
CA GLY A 61 -4.30 26.32 -12.44
C GLY A 61 -4.31 26.67 -10.95
N LEU A 62 -4.39 25.66 -10.07
CA LEU A 62 -4.44 25.87 -8.62
C LEU A 62 -3.18 26.58 -8.13
N SER A 63 -3.34 27.58 -7.26
CA SER A 63 -2.22 28.19 -6.55
C SER A 63 -1.67 27.25 -5.46
N PHE A 64 -0.44 27.50 -5.00
CA PHE A 64 0.16 26.75 -3.89
C PHE A 64 -0.75 26.72 -2.65
N ALA A 65 -1.35 27.86 -2.28
CA ALA A 65 -2.24 27.94 -1.13
C ALA A 65 -3.51 27.10 -1.32
N GLN A 66 -4.08 27.09 -2.54
CA GLN A 66 -5.26 26.27 -2.86
C GLN A 66 -4.92 24.77 -2.85
N PHE A 67 -3.78 24.39 -3.42
CA PHE A 67 -3.33 23.00 -3.42
C PHE A 67 -3.04 22.52 -2.00
N LYS A 68 -2.31 23.33 -1.20
CA LYS A 68 -2.03 23.04 0.21
C LYS A 68 -3.32 22.88 1.01
N GLN A 69 -4.29 23.76 0.82
CA GLN A 69 -5.60 23.65 1.45
C GLN A 69 -6.29 22.32 1.08
N ALA A 70 -6.29 21.94 -0.20
CA ALA A 70 -6.90 20.68 -0.65
C ALA A 70 -6.20 19.45 -0.04
N VAL A 71 -4.88 19.47 0.11
CA VAL A 71 -4.12 18.35 0.70
C VAL A 71 -4.29 18.26 2.22
N ARG A 72 -4.33 19.40 2.91
CA ARG A 72 -4.41 19.46 4.39
C ARG A 72 -5.84 19.35 4.92
N ARG A 73 -6.80 19.90 4.18
CA ARG A 73 -8.21 20.03 4.58
C ARG A 73 -9.10 19.74 3.36
N PRO A 74 -9.05 18.51 2.85
CA PRO A 74 -9.76 18.13 1.64
C PRO A 74 -11.28 18.26 1.77
N TRP A 75 -11.91 18.38 0.61
CA TRP A 75 -13.35 18.20 0.46
C TRP A 75 -13.66 16.77 0.01
N GLY A 76 -14.89 16.32 0.27
CA GLY A 76 -15.30 14.95 -0.05
C GLY A 76 -14.54 13.91 0.78
N VAL A 77 -14.26 12.76 0.17
CA VAL A 77 -13.66 11.59 0.81
C VAL A 77 -12.14 11.48 0.61
N MET A 78 -11.49 12.52 0.07
CA MET A 78 -10.03 12.53 -0.02
C MET A 78 -9.44 12.56 1.41
N PRO A 79 -8.45 11.71 1.73
CA PRO A 79 -7.81 11.73 3.04
C PRO A 79 -6.93 12.98 3.21
N ALA A 80 -6.88 13.51 4.42
CA ALA A 80 -6.04 14.65 4.78
C ALA A 80 -4.60 14.18 5.05
N TYR A 81 -3.62 14.78 4.37
CA TYR A 81 -2.22 14.46 4.55
C TYR A 81 -1.54 15.44 5.50
N VAL A 82 -0.63 14.95 6.33
CA VAL A 82 0.15 15.76 7.28
C VAL A 82 1.53 16.14 6.74
N ASP A 83 2.21 17.10 7.37
CA ASP A 83 3.51 17.62 6.93
C ASP A 83 4.59 16.51 6.86
N SER A 84 4.54 15.53 7.77
CA SER A 84 5.48 14.39 7.77
C SER A 84 5.30 13.46 6.57
N GLN A 85 4.12 13.42 5.96
CA GLN A 85 3.86 12.65 4.74
C GLN A 85 4.19 13.47 3.49
N ILE A 86 3.51 14.60 3.32
CA ILE A 86 3.68 15.51 2.17
C ILE A 86 4.09 16.85 2.76
N ASN A 87 5.32 17.32 2.58
CA ASN A 87 5.76 18.60 3.13
C ASN A 87 5.46 19.76 2.15
N ASP A 88 5.74 21.00 2.55
CA ASP A 88 5.47 22.18 1.72
C ASP A 88 6.26 22.18 0.40
N GLN A 89 7.48 21.64 0.38
CA GLN A 89 8.26 21.53 -0.85
C GLN A 89 7.63 20.51 -1.82
N ASP A 90 7.14 19.37 -1.31
CA ASP A 90 6.40 18.40 -2.13
C ASP A 90 5.13 19.03 -2.72
N ILE A 91 4.40 19.83 -1.93
CA ILE A 91 3.21 20.56 -2.41
C ILE A 91 3.59 21.60 -3.48
N ALA A 92 4.69 22.33 -3.30
CA ALA A 92 5.17 23.29 -4.30
C ALA A 92 5.51 22.58 -5.61
N ASN A 93 6.22 21.46 -5.53
CA ASN A 93 6.58 20.62 -6.68
C ASN A 93 5.34 20.06 -7.41
N LEU A 94 4.38 19.50 -6.66
CA LEU A 94 3.11 18.99 -7.19
C LEU A 94 2.26 20.10 -7.83
N THR A 95 2.23 21.28 -7.23
CA THR A 95 1.54 22.45 -7.78
C THR A 95 2.15 22.86 -9.12
N ALA A 96 3.48 23.01 -9.18
CA ALA A 96 4.19 23.36 -10.41
C ALA A 96 3.99 22.31 -11.52
N TRP A 97 4.02 21.03 -11.17
CA TRP A 97 3.70 19.95 -12.10
C TRP A 97 2.26 20.06 -12.63
N SER A 98 1.27 20.17 -11.74
CA SER A 98 -0.15 20.20 -12.11
C SER A 98 -0.52 21.43 -12.95
N ALA A 99 0.15 22.56 -12.74
CA ALA A 99 -0.02 23.77 -13.52
C ALA A 99 0.41 23.62 -14.99
N GLY A 100 1.34 22.69 -15.29
CA GLY A 100 1.78 22.38 -16.65
C GLY A 100 0.85 21.42 -17.41
N LEU A 101 -0.18 20.87 -16.76
CA LEU A 101 -1.07 19.89 -17.37
C LEU A 101 -2.20 20.56 -18.14
N ALA A 102 -2.43 20.13 -19.38
CA ALA A 102 -3.57 20.56 -20.17
C ALA A 102 -4.87 19.90 -19.68
N LYS A 103 -5.96 20.67 -19.60
CA LYS A 103 -7.30 20.16 -19.29
C LYS A 103 -7.67 19.03 -20.24
N LYS A 104 -8.25 17.95 -19.69
CA LYS A 104 -8.87 16.88 -20.48
C LYS A 104 -10.38 17.09 -20.56
N GLU A 105 -10.98 16.69 -21.68
CA GLU A 105 -12.42 16.83 -21.90
C GLU A 105 -13.25 15.89 -21.03
N GLN A 106 -12.71 14.69 -20.76
CA GLN A 106 -13.38 13.65 -20.00
C GLN A 106 -12.47 13.17 -18.86
N PRO A 107 -13.03 12.85 -17.69
CA PRO A 107 -12.28 12.20 -16.62
C PRO A 107 -11.85 10.78 -17.03
N GLY A 108 -10.81 10.28 -16.38
CA GLY A 108 -10.38 8.89 -16.51
C GLY A 108 -11.37 7.92 -15.87
N PRO A 109 -11.31 6.62 -16.22
CA PRO A 109 -12.11 5.61 -15.56
C PRO A 109 -11.69 5.44 -14.11
N TRP A 110 -12.64 5.03 -13.26
CA TRP A 110 -12.31 4.60 -11.90
C TRP A 110 -11.45 3.34 -11.98
N ARG A 111 -10.53 3.17 -11.02
CA ARG A 111 -9.70 1.97 -10.99
C ARG A 111 -10.53 0.73 -10.66
N PHE A 112 -11.54 0.92 -9.82
CA PHE A 112 -12.54 -0.09 -9.51
C PHE A 112 -13.92 0.53 -9.51
N GLU A 113 -14.79 0.01 -10.37
CA GLU A 113 -16.21 0.35 -10.39
C GLU A 113 -16.97 -0.57 -9.44
N VAL A 114 -18.16 -0.14 -9.01
CA VAL A 114 -19.05 -0.94 -8.16
C VAL A 114 -19.64 -2.08 -9.00
N PRO A 115 -19.39 -3.35 -8.68
CA PRO A 115 -20.07 -4.45 -9.36
C PRO A 115 -21.59 -4.35 -9.22
N ALA A 116 -22.34 -4.76 -10.23
CA ALA A 116 -23.82 -4.68 -10.23
C ALA A 116 -24.47 -5.36 -9.01
N ASN A 117 -23.87 -6.45 -8.51
CA ASN A 117 -24.34 -7.21 -7.36
C ASN A 117 -23.40 -7.08 -6.15
N ALA A 118 -22.71 -5.94 -6.01
CA ALA A 118 -21.82 -5.70 -4.88
C ALA A 118 -22.62 -5.73 -3.56
N PRO A 119 -22.16 -6.48 -2.54
CA PRO A 119 -22.67 -6.33 -1.18
C PRO A 119 -22.59 -4.87 -0.74
N ALA A 120 -23.51 -4.44 0.11
CA ALA A 120 -23.62 -3.03 0.51
C ALA A 120 -22.30 -2.47 1.06
N GLY A 121 -21.60 -3.19 1.95
CA GLY A 121 -20.28 -2.77 2.45
C GLY A 121 -19.19 -2.70 1.38
N GLN A 122 -19.22 -3.57 0.36
CA GLN A 122 -18.32 -3.46 -0.79
C GLN A 122 -18.61 -2.20 -1.61
N ALA A 123 -19.89 -1.96 -1.91
CA ALA A 123 -20.31 -0.78 -2.66
C ALA A 123 -19.93 0.52 -1.91
N VAL A 124 -20.11 0.56 -0.59
CA VAL A 124 -19.67 1.69 0.25
C VAL A 124 -18.15 1.81 0.23
N ALA A 125 -17.38 0.73 0.34
CA ALA A 125 -15.92 0.79 0.28
C ALA A 125 -15.40 1.34 -1.06
N ILE A 126 -16.06 1.00 -2.17
CA ILE A 126 -15.71 1.51 -3.50
C ILE A 126 -16.11 2.99 -3.65
N ASN A 127 -17.34 3.33 -3.26
CA ASN A 127 -17.87 4.70 -3.38
C ASN A 127 -17.25 5.70 -2.41
N MET A 128 -16.69 5.23 -1.29
CA MET A 128 -15.89 6.05 -0.36
C MET A 128 -14.41 6.13 -0.76
N GLY A 129 -14.02 5.51 -1.88
CA GLY A 129 -12.67 5.59 -2.42
C GLY A 129 -11.66 4.62 -1.81
N CYS A 130 -12.01 3.88 -0.75
CA CYS A 130 -11.12 2.93 -0.08
C CYS A 130 -10.57 1.89 -1.06
N SER A 131 -11.46 1.34 -1.90
CA SER A 131 -11.08 0.31 -2.87
C SER A 131 -10.17 0.82 -3.98
N GLN A 132 -10.18 2.12 -4.31
CA GLN A 132 -9.28 2.70 -5.34
C GLN A 132 -7.80 2.49 -4.99
N CYS A 133 -7.51 2.34 -3.70
CA CYS A 133 -6.18 2.05 -3.17
C CYS A 133 -6.05 0.59 -2.70
N HIS A 134 -7.00 0.11 -1.89
CA HIS A 134 -6.92 -1.19 -1.21
C HIS A 134 -7.48 -2.38 -2.01
N GLY A 135 -7.99 -2.14 -3.21
CA GLY A 135 -8.63 -3.15 -4.07
C GLY A 135 -10.07 -3.45 -3.64
N VAL A 136 -10.81 -4.13 -4.51
CA VAL A 136 -12.25 -4.43 -4.33
C VAL A 136 -12.58 -5.37 -3.17
N THR A 137 -11.58 -6.04 -2.60
CA THR A 137 -11.71 -6.94 -1.45
C THR A 137 -10.92 -6.46 -0.24
N LEU A 138 -10.34 -5.26 -0.26
CA LEU A 138 -9.58 -4.69 0.87
C LEU A 138 -8.49 -5.62 1.43
N ASN A 139 -7.71 -6.26 0.55
CA ASN A 139 -6.77 -7.32 0.94
C ASN A 139 -5.73 -6.88 1.99
N GLY A 140 -5.19 -5.66 1.86
CA GLY A 140 -4.27 -5.08 2.85
C GLY A 140 -4.97 -4.84 4.19
N PRO A 141 -6.02 -3.99 4.25
CA PRO A 141 -6.76 -3.74 5.47
C PRO A 141 -7.29 -5.00 6.15
N ARG A 142 -7.83 -5.99 5.42
CA ARG A 142 -8.26 -7.27 6.01
C ARG A 142 -7.12 -8.08 6.60
N GLY A 143 -5.90 -7.94 6.07
CA GLY A 143 -4.68 -8.52 6.64
C GLY A 143 -4.31 -7.85 7.96
N ASP A 144 -4.24 -6.51 7.97
CA ASP A 144 -3.96 -5.72 9.19
C ASP A 144 -4.98 -6.01 10.29
N LEU A 145 -6.28 -6.05 9.94
CA LEU A 145 -7.35 -6.38 10.89
C LEU A 145 -7.26 -7.84 11.37
N GLY A 146 -6.93 -8.78 10.48
CA GLY A 146 -6.75 -10.19 10.84
C GLY A 146 -5.51 -10.44 11.71
N ALA A 147 -4.46 -9.63 11.57
CA ALA A 147 -3.25 -9.75 12.35
C ALA A 147 -3.46 -9.53 13.85
N ILE A 148 -4.47 -8.74 14.24
CA ILE A 148 -4.79 -8.45 15.65
C ILE A 148 -6.21 -8.86 16.06
N ASN A 149 -6.94 -9.52 15.16
CA ASN A 149 -8.38 -9.76 15.23
C ASN A 149 -9.14 -8.50 15.69
N ALA A 150 -9.01 -7.45 14.89
CA ALA A 150 -9.42 -6.10 15.23
C ALA A 150 -10.95 -5.98 15.42
N ASP A 151 -11.34 -5.27 16.47
CA ASP A 151 -12.70 -4.75 16.61
C ASP A 151 -12.93 -3.51 15.72
N PHE A 152 -14.15 -2.98 15.75
CA PHE A 152 -14.49 -1.79 14.98
C PHE A 152 -13.73 -0.55 15.46
N ASP A 153 -13.44 -0.42 16.76
CA ASP A 153 -12.77 0.75 17.30
C ASP A 153 -11.32 0.83 16.82
N ALA A 154 -10.62 -0.31 16.79
CA ALA A 154 -9.31 -0.43 16.18
C ALA A 154 -9.36 -0.09 14.69
N PHE A 155 -10.32 -0.61 13.93
CA PHE A 155 -10.50 -0.27 12.52
C PHE A 155 -10.76 1.24 12.31
N ALA A 156 -11.64 1.83 13.12
CA ALA A 156 -11.97 3.25 13.04
C ALA A 156 -10.76 4.14 13.31
N LYS A 157 -9.91 3.78 14.28
CA LYS A 157 -8.63 4.46 14.56
C LYS A 157 -7.67 4.35 13.38
N LEU A 158 -7.55 3.16 12.78
CA LEU A 158 -6.73 2.97 11.58
C LEU A 158 -7.20 3.81 10.39
N VAL A 159 -8.49 4.17 10.30
CA VAL A 159 -9.01 4.99 9.19
C VAL A 159 -8.99 6.49 9.49
N TYR A 160 -9.48 6.91 10.67
CA TYR A 160 -9.60 8.33 11.01
C TYR A 160 -8.26 8.96 11.42
N THR A 161 -7.32 8.18 11.93
CA THR A 161 -6.00 8.65 12.42
C THR A 161 -4.87 7.77 11.88
N HIS A 162 -4.98 7.34 10.62
CA HIS A 162 -4.06 6.42 9.96
C HIS A 162 -2.59 6.82 10.07
N THR A 163 -2.29 8.13 10.00
CA THR A 163 -0.92 8.65 10.08
C THR A 163 -0.23 8.28 11.38
N ASP A 164 -1.00 8.19 12.46
CA ASP A 164 -0.49 7.99 13.82
C ASP A 164 -0.69 6.54 14.26
N GLU A 165 -1.76 5.88 13.80
CA GLU A 165 -2.14 4.55 14.24
C GLU A 165 -1.47 3.43 13.44
N MET A 166 -1.17 3.61 12.15
CA MET A 166 -0.44 2.58 11.39
C MET A 166 0.97 2.32 11.93
N PRO A 167 1.79 3.33 12.29
CA PRO A 167 3.09 3.07 12.90
C PRO A 167 2.96 2.27 14.21
N LYS A 168 1.93 2.54 15.03
CA LYS A 168 1.66 1.80 16.27
C LYS A 168 1.22 0.36 15.98
N HIS A 169 0.36 0.17 14.96
CA HIS A 169 -0.08 -1.13 14.52
C HIS A 169 1.09 -2.00 14.05
N ARG A 170 2.00 -1.44 13.23
CA ARG A 170 3.21 -2.11 12.79
C ARG A 170 4.14 -2.48 13.95
N ALA A 171 4.39 -1.53 14.85
CA ALA A 171 5.21 -1.77 16.03
C ALA A 171 4.62 -2.88 16.92
N LEU A 172 3.29 -2.94 17.06
CA LEU A 172 2.61 -4.01 17.80
C LEU A 172 2.83 -5.40 17.18
N LEU A 173 3.04 -5.46 15.86
CA LEU A 173 3.31 -6.69 15.12
C LEU A 173 4.80 -7.00 15.00
N ASP A 174 5.69 -6.22 15.63
CA ASP A 174 7.15 -6.29 15.45
C ASP A 174 7.59 -6.06 13.99
N GLU A 175 6.74 -5.38 13.20
CA GLU A 175 7.08 -5.01 11.83
C GLU A 175 7.99 -3.77 11.80
N PRO A 176 8.92 -3.68 10.84
CA PRO A 176 9.70 -2.48 10.65
C PRO A 176 8.79 -1.29 10.28
N PRO A 177 9.25 -0.04 10.45
CA PRO A 177 8.55 1.12 9.94
C PRO A 177 8.21 0.97 8.45
N SER A 178 7.11 1.59 8.01
CA SER A 178 6.74 1.59 6.59
C SER A 178 7.93 2.10 5.75
N PRO A 179 8.35 1.37 4.71
CA PRO A 179 9.38 1.87 3.80
C PRO A 179 8.85 3.02 2.93
N ARG A 180 7.52 3.23 2.92
CA ARG A 180 6.87 4.30 2.16
C ARG A 180 6.73 5.53 3.03
N ARG A 181 7.23 6.67 2.53
CA ARG A 181 7.02 7.98 3.13
C ARG A 181 5.55 8.41 3.06
N PHE A 182 4.91 8.11 1.93
CA PHE A 182 3.51 8.44 1.70
C PHE A 182 2.62 7.22 2.02
N MET A 183 1.71 7.39 2.98
CA MET A 183 0.66 6.40 3.30
C MET A 183 -0.71 7.05 3.11
N MET A 184 -1.79 6.30 3.36
CA MET A 184 -3.13 6.90 3.43
C MET A 184 -3.12 8.03 4.48
N GLY A 185 -3.76 9.15 4.18
CA GLY A 185 -3.95 10.23 5.16
C GLY A 185 -5.09 9.93 6.11
N ASN A 186 -5.48 10.93 6.88
CA ASN A 186 -6.54 10.84 7.89
C ASN A 186 -7.92 11.16 7.31
N PHE A 187 -8.91 10.35 7.62
CA PHE A 187 -10.30 10.62 7.22
C PHE A 187 -11.03 11.50 8.24
N SER A 188 -11.96 12.32 7.77
CA SER A 188 -12.86 13.07 8.65
C SER A 188 -14.12 12.28 8.94
N ARG A 189 -14.52 12.23 10.23
CA ARG A 189 -15.82 11.69 10.65
C ARG A 189 -17.01 12.42 10.04
N THR A 190 -16.86 13.68 9.64
CA THR A 190 -17.93 14.44 8.97
C THR A 190 -18.06 14.12 7.48
N ARG A 191 -17.03 13.52 6.87
CA ARG A 191 -17.00 13.17 5.44
C ARG A 191 -17.13 11.68 5.20
N LEU A 192 -16.67 10.87 6.15
CA LEU A 192 -16.85 9.44 6.25
C LEU A 192 -17.57 9.15 7.57
N PRO A 193 -18.92 9.17 7.58
CA PRO A 193 -19.70 8.90 8.79
C PRO A 193 -19.43 7.49 9.32
N GLU A 194 -19.51 7.34 10.63
CA GLU A 194 -19.22 6.06 11.28
C GLU A 194 -20.14 4.93 10.81
N ALA A 195 -21.40 5.23 10.47
CA ALA A 195 -22.32 4.24 9.92
C ALA A 195 -21.81 3.65 8.59
N ALA A 196 -21.28 4.48 7.69
CA ALA A 196 -20.68 4.01 6.43
C ALA A 196 -19.42 3.18 6.70
N LEU A 197 -18.60 3.60 7.67
CA LEU A 197 -17.41 2.85 8.04
C LEU A 197 -17.76 1.48 8.67
N ARG A 198 -18.83 1.43 9.45
CA ARG A 198 -19.35 0.19 10.08
C ARG A 198 -19.89 -0.77 9.04
N GLU A 199 -20.54 -0.27 7.99
CA GLU A 199 -20.97 -1.08 6.85
C GLU A 199 -19.79 -1.77 6.16
N ILE A 200 -18.70 -1.03 5.91
CA ILE A 200 -17.45 -1.58 5.34
C ILE A 200 -16.85 -2.63 6.28
N TYR A 201 -16.76 -2.33 7.58
CA TYR A 201 -16.19 -3.23 8.58
C TYR A 201 -16.97 -4.54 8.68
N ASN A 202 -18.29 -4.46 8.79
CA ASN A 202 -19.16 -5.63 8.92
C ASN A 202 -19.03 -6.52 7.68
N TRP A 203 -19.05 -5.94 6.48
CA TRP A 203 -18.80 -6.71 5.26
C TRP A 203 -17.41 -7.35 5.24
N ALA A 204 -16.35 -6.60 5.58
CA ALA A 204 -14.97 -7.11 5.58
C ALA A 204 -14.75 -8.22 6.61
N ARG A 205 -15.39 -8.15 7.78
CA ARG A 205 -15.28 -9.13 8.86
C ARG A 205 -16.21 -10.32 8.65
N ASP A 206 -17.47 -10.03 8.34
CA ASP A 206 -18.54 -11.02 8.40
C ASP A 206 -18.75 -11.68 7.04
N ASP A 207 -18.67 -10.97 5.92
CA ASP A 207 -19.01 -11.57 4.62
C ASP A 207 -17.79 -12.19 3.94
N ILE A 208 -16.68 -11.45 3.90
CA ILE A 208 -15.45 -11.91 3.24
C ILE A 208 -14.37 -12.37 4.24
N GLY A 209 -14.54 -12.14 5.54
CA GLY A 209 -13.62 -12.58 6.60
C GLY A 209 -12.31 -11.79 6.63
N PHE A 210 -11.66 -11.62 7.79
CA PHE A 210 -10.29 -11.10 7.80
C PHE A 210 -9.29 -12.12 7.25
N ARG A 211 -8.11 -11.64 6.87
CA ARG A 211 -7.05 -12.46 6.27
C ARG A 211 -5.96 -12.74 7.32
N PRO A 212 -5.48 -13.98 7.45
CA PRO A 212 -4.25 -14.24 8.21
C PRO A 212 -3.08 -13.52 7.51
N PRO A 213 -2.21 -12.82 8.25
CA PRO A 213 -1.07 -12.09 7.69
C PRO A 213 0.07 -13.05 7.33
N LEU A 214 -0.18 -13.97 6.40
CA LEU A 214 0.84 -14.86 5.87
C LEU A 214 1.77 -14.11 4.94
N ALA A 215 3.07 -14.33 5.10
CA ALA A 215 4.10 -13.79 4.24
C ALA A 215 5.11 -14.87 3.85
N GLY A 216 5.73 -14.70 2.68
CA GLY A 216 6.81 -15.56 2.24
C GLY A 216 7.91 -14.74 1.57
N GLN A 217 9.16 -15.02 1.94
CA GLN A 217 10.34 -14.32 1.46
C GLN A 217 11.36 -15.30 0.89
N LEU A 218 11.65 -15.14 -0.41
CA LEU A 218 12.71 -15.88 -1.09
C LEU A 218 14.07 -15.20 -0.86
N SER A 219 15.11 -16.00 -0.62
CA SER A 219 16.50 -15.54 -0.65
C SER A 219 17.02 -15.40 -2.07
N ALA A 220 18.14 -14.71 -2.24
CA ALA A 220 18.94 -14.85 -3.44
C ALA A 220 19.37 -16.31 -3.65
N GLY A 221 19.51 -16.71 -4.91
CA GLY A 221 19.95 -18.05 -5.27
C GLY A 221 21.44 -18.28 -4.97
N VAL A 222 21.76 -19.34 -4.24
CA VAL A 222 23.15 -19.74 -3.95
C VAL A 222 23.54 -20.91 -4.83
N LYS A 223 24.62 -20.77 -5.61
CA LYS A 223 25.14 -21.86 -6.45
C LYS A 223 25.62 -23.01 -5.58
N VAL A 224 25.23 -24.22 -5.95
CA VAL A 224 25.64 -25.49 -5.34
C VAL A 224 26.07 -26.47 -6.42
N ALA A 225 26.69 -27.60 -6.06
CA ALA A 225 27.23 -28.56 -7.01
C ALA A 225 26.23 -29.06 -8.07
N ARG A 226 24.92 -29.11 -7.74
CA ARG A 226 23.85 -29.58 -8.63
C ARG A 226 22.83 -28.51 -9.02
N GLY A 227 23.20 -27.23 -8.98
CA GLY A 227 22.32 -26.14 -9.42
C GLY A 227 22.35 -24.92 -8.51
N VAL A 228 21.18 -24.37 -8.20
CA VAL A 228 21.03 -23.15 -7.41
C VAL A 228 19.96 -23.34 -6.35
N THR A 229 20.31 -23.13 -5.09
CA THR A 229 19.41 -23.28 -3.94
C THR A 229 18.87 -21.91 -3.52
N TYR A 230 17.55 -21.84 -3.39
CA TYR A 230 16.83 -20.71 -2.83
C TYR A 230 16.27 -21.13 -1.46
N LYS A 231 16.43 -20.29 -0.45
CA LYS A 231 15.70 -20.42 0.81
C LYS A 231 14.37 -19.69 0.68
N LEU A 232 13.35 -20.23 1.31
CA LEU A 232 12.05 -19.59 1.46
C LEU A 232 11.71 -19.57 2.95
N HIS A 233 11.60 -18.38 3.51
CA HIS A 233 11.04 -18.17 4.84
C HIS A 233 9.54 -17.90 4.71
N VAL A 234 8.70 -18.63 5.45
CA VAL A 234 7.26 -18.39 5.51
C VAL A 234 6.87 -18.14 6.96
N GLU A 235 6.06 -17.11 7.18
CA GLU A 235 5.61 -16.72 8.50
C GLU A 235 4.11 -16.39 8.51
N ASN A 236 3.51 -16.47 9.70
CA ASN A 236 2.27 -15.79 10.03
C ASN A 236 2.58 -14.64 10.99
N GLY A 237 2.59 -13.41 10.46
CA GLY A 237 2.90 -12.19 11.20
C GLY A 237 1.83 -11.76 12.22
N GLY A 238 0.83 -12.60 12.50
CA GLY A 238 -0.25 -12.31 13.43
C GLY A 238 0.28 -12.14 14.85
N LEU A 239 -0.37 -11.23 15.59
CA LEU A 239 -0.09 -11.03 17.00
C LEU A 239 -0.41 -12.31 17.78
N LYS A 240 0.52 -12.74 18.64
CA LYS A 240 0.32 -13.94 19.46
C LYS A 240 -0.98 -13.87 20.26
N ASP A 241 -1.70 -14.98 20.31
CA ASP A 241 -2.99 -15.18 21.01
C ASP A 241 -4.16 -14.30 20.53
N ARG A 242 -3.95 -13.47 19.50
CA ARG A 242 -4.96 -12.54 18.97
C ARG A 242 -5.16 -12.65 17.47
N GLY A 243 -4.08 -12.75 16.71
CA GLY A 243 -4.12 -12.83 15.25
C GLY A 243 -4.78 -14.11 14.75
N LEU A 244 -5.15 -14.10 13.46
CA LEU A 244 -5.78 -15.26 12.84
C LEU A 244 -4.76 -16.34 12.49
N ALA A 245 -5.09 -17.57 12.85
CA ALA A 245 -4.46 -18.74 12.29
C ALA A 245 -4.98 -19.01 10.87
N ALA A 246 -4.15 -19.63 10.04
CA ALA A 246 -4.54 -20.17 8.75
C ALA A 246 -4.59 -21.70 8.82
N GLU A 247 -5.56 -22.32 8.15
CA GLU A 247 -5.66 -23.77 8.01
C GLU A 247 -5.70 -24.18 6.54
N GLY A 248 -5.19 -25.38 6.23
CA GLY A 248 -5.08 -25.88 4.86
C GLY A 248 -4.21 -24.97 3.99
N VAL A 249 -3.01 -24.64 4.49
CA VAL A 249 -2.09 -23.72 3.83
C VAL A 249 -1.36 -24.44 2.70
N THR A 250 -1.37 -23.83 1.52
CA THR A 250 -0.66 -24.30 0.33
C THR A 250 0.34 -23.23 -0.11
N ILE A 251 1.62 -23.60 -0.12
CA ILE A 251 2.70 -22.78 -0.65
C ILE A 251 3.03 -23.29 -2.04
N SER A 252 3.00 -22.40 -3.03
CA SER A 252 3.22 -22.71 -4.44
C SER A 252 4.34 -21.83 -4.99
N LEU A 253 5.41 -22.45 -5.50
CA LEU A 253 6.50 -21.76 -6.18
C LEU A 253 6.49 -22.06 -7.68
N VAL A 254 6.28 -21.02 -8.49
CA VAL A 254 6.34 -21.08 -9.95
C VAL A 254 7.80 -21.15 -10.38
N LEU A 255 8.15 -22.22 -11.09
CA LEU A 255 9.52 -22.49 -11.52
C LEU A 255 9.85 -21.74 -12.81
N PRO A 256 11.09 -21.25 -12.98
CA PRO A 256 11.58 -20.77 -14.27
C PRO A 256 11.44 -21.84 -15.36
N ALA A 257 11.16 -21.42 -16.59
CA ALA A 257 10.96 -22.30 -17.74
C ALA A 257 12.15 -23.24 -17.94
N GLY A 258 11.89 -24.54 -17.98
CA GLY A 258 12.91 -25.59 -18.12
C GLY A 258 13.80 -25.81 -16.89
N ALA A 259 13.57 -25.12 -15.77
CA ALA A 259 14.20 -25.48 -14.50
C ALA A 259 13.53 -26.74 -13.91
N LYS A 260 14.35 -27.64 -13.35
CA LYS A 260 13.89 -28.83 -12.64
C LYS A 260 14.23 -28.73 -11.16
N VAL A 261 13.35 -29.21 -10.30
CA VAL A 261 13.65 -29.36 -8.88
C VAL A 261 14.57 -30.56 -8.69
N VAL A 262 15.73 -30.33 -8.07
CA VAL A 262 16.75 -31.36 -7.81
C VAL A 262 16.97 -31.63 -6.32
N GLY A 263 16.33 -30.85 -5.45
CA GLY A 263 16.33 -31.05 -4.01
C GLY A 263 15.42 -30.04 -3.32
N THR A 264 14.82 -30.43 -2.20
CA THR A 264 14.00 -29.56 -1.36
C THR A 264 14.20 -29.87 0.12
N THR A 265 13.83 -28.94 0.97
CA THR A 265 13.67 -29.15 2.41
C THR A 265 12.33 -28.58 2.89
N GLY A 266 12.00 -28.82 4.15
CA GLY A 266 10.77 -28.38 4.78
C GLY A 266 9.65 -29.42 4.68
N ALA A 267 8.79 -29.44 5.69
CA ALA A 267 7.71 -30.41 5.79
C ALA A 267 6.61 -30.16 4.75
N GLY A 268 5.91 -31.22 4.34
CA GLY A 268 4.70 -31.10 3.52
C GLY A 268 4.91 -30.93 2.02
N TYR A 269 6.14 -31.12 1.49
CA TYR A 269 6.40 -31.09 0.05
C TYR A 269 5.56 -32.13 -0.72
N GLN A 270 4.87 -31.70 -1.77
CA GLN A 270 3.96 -32.52 -2.59
C GLN A 270 4.53 -32.84 -3.98
N GLY A 271 5.69 -32.30 -4.33
CA GLY A 271 6.28 -32.46 -5.66
C GLY A 271 6.02 -31.27 -6.59
N VAL A 272 6.23 -31.53 -7.89
CA VAL A 272 6.06 -30.56 -8.97
C VAL A 272 4.94 -31.05 -9.88
N HIS A 273 4.05 -30.14 -10.27
CA HIS A 273 3.03 -30.39 -11.28
C HIS A 273 2.94 -29.20 -12.24
N MET A 274 2.37 -29.43 -13.42
CA MET A 274 2.06 -28.36 -14.36
C MET A 274 0.80 -27.63 -13.87
N ASP A 275 0.88 -26.31 -13.69
CA ASP A 275 -0.27 -25.47 -13.37
C ASP A 275 -0.75 -24.74 -14.62
N GLU A 276 -2.00 -24.98 -15.00
CA GLU A 276 -2.60 -24.44 -16.21
C GLU A 276 -2.76 -22.92 -16.16
N ALA A 277 -3.06 -22.36 -14.97
CA ALA A 277 -3.28 -20.92 -14.82
C ALA A 277 -1.96 -20.13 -14.91
N ALA A 278 -0.89 -20.65 -14.31
CA ALA A 278 0.46 -20.10 -14.38
C ALA A 278 1.18 -20.45 -15.69
N LYS A 279 0.69 -21.45 -16.44
CA LYS A 279 1.33 -22.02 -17.63
C LYS A 279 2.79 -22.40 -17.35
N ALA A 280 3.04 -22.95 -16.17
CA ALA A 280 4.37 -23.28 -15.69
C ALA A 280 4.33 -24.44 -14.72
N ASN A 281 5.50 -25.08 -14.53
CA ASN A 281 5.66 -26.05 -13.46
C ASN A 281 5.67 -25.33 -12.11
N VAL A 282 4.98 -25.91 -11.13
CA VAL A 282 4.84 -25.36 -9.78
C VAL A 282 5.25 -26.41 -8.76
N ALA A 283 6.18 -26.05 -7.88
CA ALA A 283 6.55 -26.83 -6.71
C ALA A 283 5.61 -26.48 -5.55
N VAL A 284 5.08 -27.49 -4.85
CA VAL A 284 4.03 -27.30 -3.83
C VAL A 284 4.42 -27.86 -2.48
N TRP A 285 4.08 -27.14 -1.42
CA TRP A 285 4.04 -27.63 -0.04
C TRP A 285 2.65 -27.42 0.56
N ASN A 286 2.19 -28.40 1.33
CA ASN A 286 0.93 -28.33 2.08
C ASN A 286 1.19 -28.41 3.58
N LEU A 287 0.59 -27.49 4.33
CA LEU A 287 0.62 -27.44 5.77
C LEU A 287 -0.81 -27.48 6.30
N ALA A 288 -1.04 -28.26 7.35
CA ALA A 288 -2.35 -28.35 7.97
C ALA A 288 -2.76 -27.01 8.60
N LYS A 289 -1.82 -26.30 9.23
CA LYS A 289 -2.08 -25.07 9.98
C LYS A 289 -0.84 -24.17 10.05
N SER A 290 -1.07 -22.87 10.22
CA SER A 290 -0.09 -21.85 10.60
C SER A 290 -0.74 -20.88 11.60
N ALA A 291 -0.37 -21.00 12.87
CA ALA A 291 -0.81 -20.14 13.97
C ALA A 291 -0.07 -18.79 13.96
N PRO A 292 -0.58 -17.76 14.66
CA PRO A 292 0.13 -16.49 14.82
C PRO A 292 1.54 -16.70 15.38
N ARG A 293 2.55 -16.05 14.78
CA ARG A 293 3.99 -16.22 15.06
C ARG A 293 4.59 -17.57 14.69
N ASP A 294 3.86 -18.45 13.99
CA ASP A 294 4.50 -19.62 13.38
C ASP A 294 5.41 -19.17 12.23
N GLU A 295 6.60 -19.76 12.19
CA GLU A 295 7.59 -19.58 11.14
C GLU A 295 8.04 -20.95 10.63
N ALA A 296 8.35 -21.02 9.33
CA ALA A 296 8.86 -22.22 8.70
C ALA A 296 9.86 -21.89 7.59
N ASP A 297 11.01 -22.55 7.62
CA ASP A 297 12.04 -22.43 6.60
C ASP A 297 12.02 -23.62 5.64
N TYR A 298 12.02 -23.28 4.36
CA TYR A 298 12.09 -24.21 3.25
C TYR A 298 13.31 -23.91 2.40
N SER A 299 13.68 -24.89 1.58
CA SER A 299 14.60 -24.64 0.48
C SER A 299 14.19 -25.41 -0.75
N ILE A 300 14.53 -24.85 -1.90
CA ILE A 300 14.35 -25.46 -3.21
C ILE A 300 15.64 -25.29 -3.99
N THR A 301 16.19 -26.40 -4.46
CA THR A 301 17.32 -26.42 -5.37
C THR A 301 16.82 -26.68 -6.77
N LEU A 302 17.09 -25.73 -7.67
CA LEU A 302 16.75 -25.81 -9.07
C LEU A 302 17.99 -26.16 -9.90
N SER A 303 17.79 -26.89 -11.00
CA SER A 303 18.86 -27.26 -11.93
C SER A 303 19.56 -26.05 -12.58
N LYS A 304 18.91 -24.88 -12.58
CA LYS A 304 19.45 -23.60 -13.07
C LYS A 304 18.79 -22.44 -12.31
N ALA A 305 19.46 -21.28 -12.29
CA ALA A 305 18.87 -20.05 -11.76
C ALA A 305 17.76 -19.49 -12.65
N GLY A 306 16.85 -18.73 -12.04
CA GLY A 306 15.95 -17.83 -12.77
C GLY A 306 16.67 -16.61 -13.35
N THR A 307 15.98 -15.90 -14.23
CA THR A 307 16.43 -14.63 -14.82
C THR A 307 15.54 -13.48 -14.36
N LYS A 308 15.83 -12.25 -14.79
CA LYS A 308 14.96 -11.08 -14.53
C LYS A 308 13.55 -11.26 -15.08
N ASP A 309 13.44 -11.85 -16.26
CA ASP A 309 12.15 -12.00 -16.96
C ASP A 309 11.44 -13.30 -16.58
N ASP A 310 12.17 -14.28 -16.03
CA ASP A 310 11.65 -15.60 -15.67
C ASP A 310 12.31 -16.11 -14.39
N ASN A 311 11.79 -15.60 -13.27
CA ASN A 311 12.35 -15.86 -11.95
C ASN A 311 11.44 -16.75 -11.09
N LEU A 312 12.06 -17.41 -10.10
CA LEU A 312 11.36 -18.11 -9.03
C LEU A 312 10.54 -17.10 -8.23
N ARG A 313 9.25 -17.37 -8.11
CA ARG A 313 8.25 -16.57 -7.39
C ARG A 313 7.14 -17.49 -6.92
N GLY A 314 6.20 -16.99 -6.14
CA GLY A 314 5.13 -17.88 -5.70
C GLY A 314 3.98 -17.19 -5.02
N ASN A 315 3.21 -18.01 -4.32
CA ASN A 315 2.14 -17.55 -3.47
C ASN A 315 1.85 -18.55 -2.35
N ILE A 316 1.11 -18.06 -1.35
CA ILE A 316 0.57 -18.83 -0.24
C ILE A 316 -0.94 -18.66 -0.27
N ARG A 317 -1.66 -19.78 -0.29
CA ARG A 317 -3.13 -19.85 -0.16
C ARG A 317 -3.48 -20.59 1.12
N TRP A 318 -4.70 -20.40 1.60
CA TRP A 318 -5.24 -21.09 2.76
C TRP A 318 -6.72 -21.41 2.54
N GLN A 319 -7.23 -22.41 3.25
CA GLN A 319 -8.63 -22.80 3.20
C GLN A 319 -9.46 -22.00 4.20
N THR A 320 -8.95 -21.78 5.41
CA THR A 320 -9.64 -21.06 6.49
C THR A 320 -8.70 -20.02 7.10
N PRO A 321 -9.18 -18.81 7.42
CA PRO A 321 -10.51 -18.27 7.14
C PRO A 321 -10.77 -18.02 5.64
N ALA A 322 -12.04 -18.08 5.24
CA ALA A 322 -12.50 -17.86 3.86
C ALA A 322 -13.74 -16.96 3.84
N PRO A 323 -14.06 -16.34 2.69
CA PRO A 323 -15.35 -15.71 2.47
C PRO A 323 -16.52 -16.66 2.74
N LYS A 324 -17.62 -16.14 3.31
CA LYS A 324 -18.85 -16.92 3.59
C LYS A 324 -19.51 -17.46 2.32
N THR A 325 -19.35 -16.74 1.21
CA THR A 325 -19.99 -17.07 -0.06
C THR A 325 -19.00 -16.90 -1.21
N GLY A 326 -19.14 -17.74 -2.24
CA GLY A 326 -18.29 -17.69 -3.42
C GLY A 326 -16.92 -18.35 -3.22
N PRO A 327 -16.06 -18.32 -4.24
CA PRO A 327 -14.75 -18.95 -4.17
C PRO A 327 -13.80 -18.17 -3.26
N ASN A 328 -12.95 -18.88 -2.51
CA ASN A 328 -11.84 -18.26 -1.81
C ASN A 328 -10.71 -17.91 -2.80
N THR A 329 -10.57 -16.61 -3.05
CA THR A 329 -9.53 -16.05 -3.92
C THR A 329 -8.38 -15.40 -3.15
N ASP A 330 -8.39 -15.49 -1.81
CA ASP A 330 -7.35 -14.90 -0.98
C ASP A 330 -6.00 -15.59 -1.21
N VAL A 331 -4.97 -14.76 -1.34
CA VAL A 331 -3.61 -15.20 -1.63
C VAL A 331 -2.58 -14.19 -1.11
N ALA A 332 -1.52 -14.68 -0.47
CA ALA A 332 -0.34 -13.88 -0.16
C ALA A 332 0.73 -14.14 -1.24
N ASN A 333 1.13 -13.10 -1.96
CA ASN A 333 2.12 -13.25 -3.03
C ASN A 333 3.53 -13.31 -2.45
N ILE A 334 4.34 -14.23 -2.96
CA ILE A 334 5.77 -14.32 -2.69
C ILE A 334 6.47 -13.60 -3.85
N ALA A 335 7.15 -12.51 -3.52
CA ALA A 335 7.89 -11.73 -4.50
C ALA A 335 8.97 -12.58 -5.19
N PRO A 336 9.35 -12.26 -6.45
CA PRO A 336 10.45 -12.93 -7.11
C PRO A 336 11.73 -12.93 -6.26
N ALA A 337 12.49 -14.02 -6.33
CA ALA A 337 13.77 -14.13 -5.64
C ALA A 337 14.70 -12.96 -6.03
N PRO A 338 15.44 -12.36 -5.08
CA PRO A 338 16.49 -11.41 -5.42
C PRO A 338 17.50 -12.03 -6.41
N LEU A 339 17.93 -11.24 -7.39
CA LEU A 339 18.91 -11.63 -8.42
C LEU A 339 20.32 -11.16 -8.08
#